data_AF-A0A5E4MPR2-F1
#
_entry.id   AF-A0A5E4MPR2-F1
#
_cell.length_a   1.000
_cell.length_b   1.000
_cell.length_c   1.000
_cell.angle_alpha   90.00
_cell.angle_beta   90.00
_cell.angle_gamma   90.00
#
_symmetry.space_group_name_H-M   'P 1'
#
loop_
_entity.id
_entity.type
_entity.pdbx_description
1 polymer ?
#
loop_
_entity_poly.entity_id
_entity_poly.type
_entity_poly.pdbx_seq_one_letter_code
_entity_poly.pdbx_strand_id
1 'polypeptide(L)' 'MLQMTGGGGGGVTGRRRSHSDACEKHDPCQHGGICISTDDGPKCQCRDKNFEGAHCEI' A
#
# COMPACT_ATOMS: atom_id res chain seq x y z
N MET A 1 33.57 11.35 1.02
CA MET A 1 32.92 10.27 0.25
C MET A 1 32.86 9.02 1.11
N LEU A 2 31.97 9.04 2.11
CA LEU A 2 32.00 8.06 3.21
C LEU A 2 30.96 6.95 2.93
N GLN A 3 31.48 5.78 2.56
CA GLN A 3 31.17 4.42 3.08
C GLN A 3 29.68 4.03 3.19
N MET A 4 29.21 2.90 2.66
CA MET A 4 29.36 1.58 3.28
C MET A 4 28.99 0.46 2.28
N THR A 5 29.89 -0.49 2.07
CA THR A 5 29.54 -1.84 1.63
C THR A 5 29.16 -2.66 2.87
N GLY A 6 27.88 -2.99 3.04
CA GLY A 6 27.36 -3.81 4.14
C GLY A 6 26.27 -4.75 3.64
N GLY A 7 26.39 -6.04 3.95
CA GLY A 7 25.72 -7.15 3.28
C GLY A 7 24.23 -7.36 3.56
N GLY A 8 23.67 -8.30 2.79
CA GLY A 8 22.30 -8.79 2.91
C GLY A 8 21.72 -9.14 1.54
N GLY A 9 22.03 -10.32 1.03
CA GLY A 9 21.34 -10.88 -0.14
C GLY A 9 19.88 -11.17 0.23
N GLY A 10 19.01 -10.20 -0.02
CA GLY A 10 17.56 -10.29 0.16
C GLY A 10 16.85 -9.59 -0.99
N GLY A 11 16.49 -10.39 -2.01
CA GLY A 11 15.50 -10.09 -3.04
C GLY A 11 15.35 -8.64 -3.51
N VAL A 12 16.18 -8.22 -4.48
CA VAL A 12 15.88 -7.05 -5.32
C VAL A 12 14.71 -7.34 -6.27
N THR A 13 13.51 -7.52 -5.72
CA THR A 13 12.31 -7.22 -6.52
C THR A 13 12.15 -5.72 -6.49
N GLY A 14 12.52 -5.06 -7.59
CA GLY A 14 12.44 -3.62 -7.75
C GLY A 14 11.02 -3.11 -7.53
N ARG A 15 10.69 -2.79 -6.28
CA ARG A 15 9.56 -1.97 -5.91
C ARG A 15 10.14 -0.74 -5.24
N ARG A 16 10.49 0.25 -6.06
CA ARG A 16 10.48 1.64 -5.57
C ARG A 16 9.03 1.94 -5.17
N ARG A 17 8.60 1.56 -3.96
CA ARG A 17 7.27 1.92 -3.43
C ARG A 17 7.46 3.26 -2.75
N SER A 18 7.41 4.29 -3.58
CA SER A 18 7.43 5.68 -3.17
C SER A 18 6.32 5.94 -2.14
N HIS A 19 6.71 6.20 -0.90
CA HIS A 19 6.16 7.25 -0.04
C HIS A 19 4.64 7.27 0.23
N SER A 20 3.98 6.12 0.28
CA SER A 20 2.63 6.04 0.85
C SER A 20 2.45 4.66 1.48
N ASP A 21 3.12 4.38 2.59
CA ASP A 21 2.90 3.16 3.38
C ASP A 21 1.55 3.17 4.12
N ALA A 22 0.56 3.93 3.64
CA ALA A 22 -0.74 4.01 4.28
C ALA A 22 -1.39 2.62 4.34
N CYS A 23 -1.47 1.91 3.20
CA CYS A 23 -1.99 0.54 3.12
C CYS A 23 -1.13 -0.50 3.84
N GLU A 24 0.20 -0.31 3.87
CA GLU A 24 1.12 -1.27 4.51
C GLU A 24 1.15 -1.09 6.03
N LYS A 25 0.93 0.14 6.51
CA LYS A 25 0.82 0.47 7.93
C LYS A 25 -0.53 0.09 8.50
N HIS A 26 -1.60 0.33 7.75
CA HIS A 26 -2.94 -0.08 8.11
C HIS A 26 -3.81 -0.14 6.84
N ASP A 27 -4.33 -1.32 6.53
CA ASP A 27 -5.34 -1.46 5.49
C ASP A 27 -6.69 -0.99 6.04
N PRO A 28 -7.24 0.15 5.56
CA PRO A 28 -8.54 0.63 6.01
C PRO A 28 -9.69 -0.04 5.24
N CYS A 29 -9.41 -0.81 4.19
CA CYS A 29 -10.42 -1.31 3.28
C CYS A 29 -11.15 -2.52 3.87
N GLN A 30 -12.47 -2.43 3.94
CA GLN A 30 -13.32 -3.50 4.43
C GLN A 30 -13.75 -4.44 3.29
N HIS A 31 -14.32 -5.58 3.68
CA HIS A 31 -14.91 -6.57 2.75
C HIS A 31 -13.97 -7.08 1.64
N GLY A 32 -12.66 -7.09 1.88
CA GLY A 32 -11.68 -7.54 0.89
C GLY A 32 -11.44 -6.55 -0.25
N GLY A 33 -11.69 -5.26 -0.01
CA GLY A 33 -11.28 -4.18 -0.90
C GLY A 33 -9.76 -4.14 -1.13
N ILE A 34 -9.35 -3.56 -2.25
CA ILE A 34 -7.93 -3.40 -2.61
C ILE A 34 -7.47 -2.03 -2.12
N CYS A 35 -6.54 -1.99 -1.18
CA CYS A 35 -5.92 -0.74 -0.75
C CYS A 35 -4.86 -0.27 -1.74
N ILE A 36 -5.00 0.97 -2.18
CA ILE A 36 -4.15 1.64 -3.15
C ILE A 36 -3.62 2.92 -2.51
N SER A 37 -2.33 2.90 -2.22
CA SER A 37 -1.61 4.06 -1.72
C SER A 37 -1.41 5.10 -2.82
N THR A 38 -2.08 6.26 -2.71
CA THR A 38 -1.98 7.38 -3.65
C THR A 38 -1.31 8.60 -3.00
N ASP A 39 -1.02 9.64 -3.79
CA ASP A 39 -0.46 10.91 -3.31
C ASP A 39 -1.45 11.65 -2.39
N ASP A 40 -2.75 11.55 -2.69
CA ASP A 40 -3.85 12.03 -1.85
C ASP A 40 -4.12 11.17 -0.59
N GLY A 41 -3.39 10.06 -0.39
CA GLY A 41 -3.59 9.11 0.73
C GLY A 41 -4.04 7.71 0.30
N PRO A 42 -4.40 6.82 1.25
CA PRO A 42 -4.90 5.48 0.95
C PRO A 42 -6.29 5.57 0.32
N LYS A 43 -6.48 4.89 -0.82
CA LYS A 43 -7.78 4.73 -1.49
C LYS A 43 -8.15 3.26 -1.55
N CYS A 44 -9.42 2.95 -1.32
CA CYS A 44 -9.94 1.59 -1.43
C CYS A 44 -10.68 1.38 -2.75
N GLN A 45 -10.39 0.26 -3.40
CA GLN A 45 -11.16 -0.21 -4.54
C GLN A 45 -11.97 -1.45 -4.13
N CYS A 46 -13.28 -1.27 -3.99
CA CYS A 46 -14.20 -2.33 -3.62
C CYS A 46 -14.34 -3.33 -4.77
N ARG A 47 -14.19 -4.63 -4.48
CA ARG A 47 -14.35 -5.68 -5.50
C ARG A 47 -15.81 -5.91 -5.87
N ASP A 48 -16.70 -5.82 -4.90
CA ASP A 48 -18.13 -5.98 -5.10
C ASP A 48 -18.81 -4.62 -5.21
N LYS A 49 -19.77 -4.53 -6.13
CA LYS A 49 -20.62 -3.33 -6.29
C LYS A 49 -21.61 -3.13 -5.16
N ASN A 50 -21.72 -4.12 -4.27
CA ASN A 50 -22.54 -4.04 -3.08
C ASN A 50 -21.81 -3.32 -1.93
N PHE A 51 -20.50 -3.06 -2.08
CA PHE A 51 -19.74 -2.32 -1.09
C PHE A 51 -19.37 -0.93 -1.62
N GLU A 52 -19.72 0.09 -0.86
CA GLU A 52 -19.54 1.50 -1.21
C GLU A 52 -18.84 2.28 -0.08
N GLY A 53 -18.53 3.54 -0.33
CA GLY A 53 -17.82 4.41 0.62
C GLY A 53 -16.31 4.49 0.37
N ALA A 54 -15.61 5.27 1.21
CA ALA A 54 -14.18 5.51 1.04
C ALA A 54 -13.35 4.25 1.35
N HIS A 55 -13.90 3.39 2.22
CA HIS A 55 -13.25 2.19 2.71
C HIS A 55 -14.07 0.92 2.46
N CYS A 56 -15.03 0.94 1.52
CA CYS A 56 -15.93 -0.19 1.26
C CYS A 56 -16.71 -0.62 2.50
N GLU A 57 -17.13 0.33 3.33
CA GLU A 57 -17.75 0.11 4.64
C GLU A 57 -19.28 0.08 4.63
N ILE A 58 -19.88 0.47 3.49
CA ILE A 58 -21.32 0.54 3.26
C ILE A 58 -21.76 -0.67 2.43
#